data_AF-A0AAV0H0I9-F1
#
_entry.id   AF-A0AAV0H0I9-F1
#
_cell.length_a   1.000
_cell.length_b   1.000
_cell.length_c   1.000
_cell.angle_alpha   90.00
_cell.angle_beta   90.00
_cell.angle_gamma   90.00
#
_symmetry.space_group_name_H-M   'P 1'
#
loop_
_entity.id
_entity.type
_entity.pdbx_description
1 polymer ?
#
loop_
_entity_poly.entity_id
_entity_poly.type
_entity_poly.pdbx_seq_one_letter_code
_entity_poly.pdbx_strand_id
1 'polypeptide(L)'
;MEFPLPMDKVSVPTEDDGKVSVVLVATGSFNPPTFMHLRMFELARDALQMGGYRVIAGYMSPVTDAYSKPGLARAEHRLRMCNLACESSDFIMVDQWEANQSTYQRSLTVLRRIESVFIDQVPISRESLKVMLVCGADLLQSFSIPGVWIPDQVLFPENHVALICI
;
A
#
# COMPACT_ATOMS: atom_id res chain seq x y z
N MET A 1 -20.65 0.37 -6.66
CA MET A 1 -20.16 1.68 -6.20
C MET A 1 -18.72 1.80 -6.63
N GLU A 2 -18.33 2.91 -7.24
CA GLU A 2 -16.91 3.21 -7.42
C GLU A 2 -16.34 3.65 -6.08
N PHE A 3 -15.23 3.04 -5.68
CA PHE A 3 -14.44 3.44 -4.52
C PHE A 3 -13.18 4.13 -5.06
N PRO A 4 -13.20 5.46 -5.24
CA PRO A 4 -12.04 6.18 -5.75
C PRO A 4 -10.89 6.10 -4.74
N LEU A 5 -9.67 6.15 -5.26
CA LEU A 5 -8.47 6.25 -4.42
C LEU A 5 -8.43 7.66 -3.79
N PRO A 6 -8.29 7.80 -2.46
CA PRO A 6 -8.13 9.12 -1.83
C PRO A 6 -6.84 9.79 -2.30
N MET A 7 -6.87 11.09 -2.60
CA MET A 7 -5.72 11.83 -3.12
C MET A 7 -5.33 13.04 -2.25
N ASP A 8 -6.04 13.27 -1.13
CA ASP A 8 -5.94 14.49 -0.32
C ASP A 8 -4.55 14.74 0.28
N LYS A 9 -3.77 13.66 0.47
CA LYS A 9 -2.43 13.69 1.08
C LYS A 9 -1.31 13.39 0.08
N VAL A 10 -1.59 13.45 -1.22
CA VAL A 10 -0.58 13.20 -2.25
C VAL A 10 0.29 14.43 -2.44
N SER A 11 1.59 14.29 -2.22
CA SER A 11 2.58 15.34 -2.45
C SER A 11 3.15 15.25 -3.86
N VAL A 12 2.56 16.01 -4.80
CA VAL A 12 3.02 16.04 -6.20
C VAL A 12 4.31 16.89 -6.33
N PRO A 13 5.33 16.42 -7.05
CA PRO A 13 6.49 17.23 -7.44
C PRO A 13 6.08 18.53 -8.13
N THR A 14 6.55 19.68 -7.63
CA THR A 14 6.39 20.98 -8.32
C THR A 14 7.43 21.18 -9.42
N GLU A 15 8.59 20.55 -9.27
CA GLU A 15 9.71 20.58 -10.22
C GLU A 15 10.29 19.16 -10.40
N ASP A 16 10.79 18.90 -11.61
CA ASP A 16 11.50 17.66 -11.94
C ASP A 16 12.94 17.74 -11.43
N ASP A 17 13.17 17.16 -10.25
CA ASP A 17 14.50 17.00 -9.66
C ASP A 17 15.18 15.67 -10.06
N GLY A 18 14.60 14.95 -11.03
CA GLY A 18 15.09 13.66 -11.51
C GLY A 18 14.89 12.48 -10.54
N LYS A 19 14.29 12.68 -9.37
CA LYS A 19 14.04 11.60 -8.41
C LYS A 19 12.81 10.78 -8.77
N VAL A 20 12.95 9.46 -8.60
CA VAL A 20 11.84 8.52 -8.72
C VAL A 20 10.85 8.74 -7.57
N SER A 21 9.59 8.94 -7.94
CA SER A 21 8.47 9.06 -7.00
C SER A 21 7.99 7.69 -6.55
N VAL A 22 7.68 7.58 -5.26
CA VAL A 22 7.30 6.32 -4.63
C VAL A 22 5.97 6.47 -3.90
N VAL A 23 5.07 5.53 -4.14
CA VAL A 23 3.84 5.33 -3.38
C VAL A 23 4.01 4.09 -2.51
N LEU A 24 3.86 4.26 -1.20
CA LEU A 24 3.93 3.14 -0.26
C LEU A 24 2.53 2.55 -0.06
N VAL A 25 2.43 1.22 -0.03
CA VAL A 25 1.15 0.52 0.17
C VAL A 25 1.34 -0.59 1.19
N ALA A 26 0.46 -0.67 2.19
CA ALA A 26 0.41 -1.80 3.10
C ALA A 26 -0.97 -2.48 2.95
N THR A 27 -0.98 -3.70 2.44
CA THR A 27 -2.16 -4.57 2.47
C THR A 27 -2.18 -5.35 3.78
N GLY A 28 -3.36 -5.58 4.35
CA GLY A 28 -3.41 -6.32 5.60
C GLY A 28 -4.78 -6.40 6.24
N SER A 29 -4.87 -7.19 7.32
CA SER A 29 -6.12 -7.30 8.08
C SER A 29 -6.43 -6.01 8.83
N PHE A 30 -5.44 -5.38 9.48
CA PHE A 30 -5.64 -4.23 10.38
C PHE A 30 -6.77 -4.46 11.39
N ASN A 31 -6.62 -5.52 12.19
CA ASN A 31 -7.66 -6.04 13.07
C ASN A 31 -7.21 -6.08 14.55
N PRO A 32 -7.05 -4.92 15.23
CA PRO A 32 -7.14 -3.54 14.72
C PRO A 32 -5.81 -3.01 14.13
N PRO A 33 -5.79 -1.83 13.49
CA PRO A 33 -4.54 -1.12 13.22
C PRO A 33 -3.84 -0.76 14.54
N THR A 34 -2.51 -0.63 14.48
CA THR A 34 -1.64 -0.34 15.64
C THR A 34 -0.57 0.66 15.24
N PHE A 35 0.12 1.26 16.21
CA PHE A 35 1.24 2.17 15.93
C PHE A 35 2.38 1.51 15.15
N MET A 36 2.54 0.18 15.25
CA MET A 36 3.54 -0.53 14.46
C MET A 36 3.24 -0.42 12.96
N HIS A 37 1.96 -0.50 12.55
CA HIS A 37 1.58 -0.34 11.16
C HIS A 37 1.95 1.05 10.62
N LEU A 38 1.66 2.11 11.38
CA LEU A 38 2.04 3.47 11.02
C LEU A 38 3.57 3.65 11.02
N ARG A 39 4.25 3.07 12.01
CA ARG A 39 5.70 3.15 12.13
C ARG A 39 6.43 2.51 10.94
N MET A 40 5.88 1.44 10.36
CA MET A 40 6.44 0.84 9.14
C MET A 40 6.44 1.83 7.96
N PHE A 41 5.38 2.62 7.79
CA PHE A 41 5.34 3.65 6.75
C PHE A 41 6.39 4.73 6.98
N GLU A 42 6.54 5.20 8.21
CA GLU A 42 7.56 6.21 8.56
C GLU A 42 8.97 5.71 8.30
N LEU A 43 9.29 4.49 8.75
CA LEU A 43 10.62 3.89 8.55
C LEU A 43 10.92 3.66 7.06
N ALA A 44 9.94 3.19 6.29
CA ALA A 44 10.08 3.03 4.84
C ALA A 44 10.27 4.39 4.14
N ARG A 45 9.54 5.42 4.56
CA ARG A 45 9.67 6.78 4.03
C ARG A 45 11.06 7.35 4.29
N ASP A 46 11.56 7.25 5.51
CA ASP A 46 12.89 7.72 5.88
C ASP A 46 13.99 7.01 5.08
N ALA A 47 13.94 5.68 5.00
CA ALA A 47 14.93 4.88 4.28
C ALA A 47 14.96 5.21 2.77
N LEU A 48 13.80 5.35 2.14
CA LEU A 48 13.69 5.72 0.73
C LEU A 48 14.20 7.13 0.45
N GLN A 49 13.86 8.09 1.31
CA GLN A 49 14.35 9.47 1.18
C GLN A 49 15.87 9.54 1.31
N MET A 50 16.46 8.80 2.25
CA MET A 50 17.91 8.65 2.37
C MET A 50 18.54 8.00 1.12
N GLY A 51 17.82 7.09 0.47
CA GLY A 51 18.22 6.44 -0.78
C GLY A 51 18.02 7.30 -2.04
N GLY A 52 17.58 8.55 -1.91
CA GLY A 52 17.36 9.47 -3.05
C GLY A 52 16.01 9.31 -3.76
N TYR A 53 15.08 8.53 -3.20
CA TYR A 53 13.70 8.45 -3.67
C TYR A 53 12.83 9.53 -3.05
N ARG A 54 11.67 9.80 -3.66
CA ARG A 54 10.68 10.75 -3.14
C ARG A 54 9.39 10.02 -2.81
N VAL A 55 9.06 9.88 -1.52
CA VAL A 55 7.77 9.31 -1.14
C VAL A 55 6.68 10.36 -1.26
N ILE A 56 5.69 10.11 -2.10
CA ILE A 56 4.64 11.07 -2.43
C ILE A 56 3.29 10.72 -1.79
N ALA A 57 3.08 9.46 -1.38
CA ALA A 57 1.86 9.01 -0.73
C ALA A 57 2.06 7.66 -0.01
N GLY A 58 1.20 7.37 0.97
CA GLY A 58 1.09 6.09 1.65
C GLY A 58 -0.37 5.60 1.71
N TYR A 59 -0.61 4.31 1.49
CA TYR A 59 -1.94 3.72 1.54
C TYR A 59 -2.01 2.49 2.43
N MET A 60 -2.85 2.54 3.46
CA MET A 60 -3.35 1.34 4.13
C MET A 60 -4.52 0.77 3.31
N SER A 61 -4.43 -0.49 2.90
CA SER A 61 -5.50 -1.20 2.17
C SER A 61 -6.02 -2.37 3.01
N PRO A 62 -7.11 -2.17 3.79
CA PRO A 62 -7.68 -3.26 4.57
C PRO A 62 -8.29 -4.35 3.69
N VAL A 63 -7.99 -5.60 4.03
CA VAL A 63 -8.53 -6.77 3.30
C VAL A 63 -10.06 -6.84 3.38
N THR A 64 -10.70 -7.42 2.36
CA THR A 64 -12.14 -7.77 2.40
C THR A 64 -12.48 -8.81 3.47
N ASP A 65 -13.71 -8.78 3.96
CA ASP A 65 -14.24 -9.81 4.87
C ASP A 65 -14.30 -11.20 4.22
N ALA A 66 -14.33 -11.27 2.87
CA ALA A 66 -14.25 -12.53 2.13
C ALA A 66 -12.94 -13.31 2.36
N TYR A 67 -11.90 -12.68 2.93
CA TYR A 67 -10.66 -13.34 3.34
C TYR A 67 -10.89 -14.45 4.38
N SER A 68 -12.00 -14.37 5.14
CA SER A 68 -12.46 -15.45 6.03
C SER A 68 -11.44 -15.89 7.10
N LYS A 69 -10.53 -14.98 7.51
CA LYS A 69 -9.60 -15.24 8.62
C LYS A 69 -10.37 -15.34 9.94
N PRO A 70 -10.12 -16.36 10.78
CA PRO A 70 -10.76 -16.47 12.10
C PRO A 70 -10.55 -15.22 12.95
N GLY A 71 -11.63 -14.68 13.51
CA GLY A 71 -11.60 -13.48 14.36
C GLY A 71 -11.44 -12.15 13.61
N LEU A 72 -11.53 -12.14 12.28
CA LEU A 72 -11.51 -10.89 11.50
C LEU A 72 -12.77 -10.06 11.79
N ALA A 73 -12.60 -8.85 12.34
CA ALA A 73 -13.72 -7.93 12.51
C ALA A 73 -14.22 -7.43 11.14
N ARG A 74 -15.49 -6.99 11.09
CA ARG A 74 -16.11 -6.46 9.87
C ARG A 74 -15.25 -5.34 9.25
N ALA A 75 -15.17 -5.33 7.93
CA ALA A 75 -14.40 -4.37 7.14
C ALA A 75 -14.75 -2.93 7.50
N GLU A 76 -16.04 -2.63 7.74
CA GLU A 76 -16.52 -1.33 8.19
C GLU A 76 -15.79 -0.80 9.43
N HIS A 77 -15.63 -1.63 10.47
CA HIS A 77 -14.95 -1.22 11.69
C HIS A 77 -13.45 -1.03 11.47
N ARG A 78 -12.83 -1.92 10.68
CA ARG A 78 -11.40 -1.84 10.37
C ARG A 78 -11.08 -0.60 9.54
N LEU A 79 -11.90 -0.29 8.53
CA LEU A 79 -11.82 0.95 7.76
C LEU A 79 -11.95 2.17 8.67
N ARG A 80 -12.93 2.19 9.59
CA ARG A 80 -13.09 3.32 10.51
C ARG A 80 -11.88 3.49 11.42
N MET A 81 -11.36 2.40 11.99
CA MET A 81 -10.16 2.44 12.83
C MET A 81 -8.91 2.89 12.04
N CYS A 82 -8.73 2.40 10.82
CA CYS A 82 -7.61 2.82 9.96
C CYS A 82 -7.69 4.32 9.63
N ASN A 83 -8.88 4.83 9.31
CA ASN A 83 -9.06 6.26 9.03
C ASN A 83 -8.71 7.12 10.24
N LEU A 84 -9.17 6.74 11.44
CA LEU A 84 -8.81 7.41 12.69
C LEU A 84 -7.30 7.32 12.97
N ALA A 85 -6.68 6.16 12.74
CA ALA A 85 -5.25 5.98 12.94
C ALA A 85 -4.40 6.84 11.99
N CYS A 86 -4.89 7.10 10.77
CA CYS A 86 -4.20 7.89 9.77
C CYS A 86 -4.53 9.39 9.85
N GLU A 87 -5.46 9.82 10.70
CA GLU A 87 -5.99 11.19 10.70
C GLU A 87 -4.89 12.24 10.86
N SER A 88 -3.94 12.03 11.78
CA SER A 88 -2.82 12.95 12.04
C SER A 88 -1.63 12.80 11.09
N SER A 89 -1.64 11.80 10.21
CA SER A 89 -0.55 11.61 9.23
C SER A 89 -0.71 12.58 8.06
N ASP A 90 0.41 13.08 7.55
CA ASP A 90 0.47 14.01 6.42
C ASP A 90 0.53 13.32 5.04
N PHE A 91 0.78 12.00 4.99
CA PHE A 91 0.93 11.26 3.72
C PHE A 91 0.19 9.92 3.68
N ILE A 92 -0.23 9.37 4.83
CA ILE A 92 -0.91 8.07 4.89
C ILE A 92 -2.43 8.25 4.79
N MET A 93 -3.04 7.54 3.86
CA MET A 93 -4.49 7.46 3.62
C MET A 93 -4.97 6.01 3.65
N VAL A 94 -6.29 5.81 3.64
CA VAL A 94 -6.90 4.48 3.64
C VAL A 94 -7.59 4.24 2.30
N ASP A 95 -7.09 3.27 1.52
CA ASP A 95 -7.79 2.80 0.33
C ASP A 95 -8.83 1.75 0.72
N GLN A 96 -10.10 2.11 0.58
CA GLN A 96 -11.22 1.24 0.93
C GLN A 96 -11.61 0.27 -0.19
N TRP A 97 -10.99 0.35 -1.37
CA TRP A 97 -11.40 -0.45 -2.52
C TRP A 97 -11.35 -1.96 -2.26
N GLU A 98 -10.23 -2.47 -1.70
CA GLU A 98 -10.06 -3.89 -1.41
C GLU A 98 -11.12 -4.40 -0.44
N ALA A 99 -11.33 -3.66 0.65
CA ALA A 99 -12.30 -3.97 1.70
C ALA A 99 -13.74 -4.12 1.18
N ASN A 100 -14.07 -3.43 0.10
CA ASN A 100 -15.41 -3.43 -0.50
C ASN A 100 -15.56 -4.39 -1.68
N GLN A 101 -14.54 -5.20 -2.02
CA GLN A 101 -14.69 -6.25 -3.03
C GLN A 101 -15.42 -7.46 -2.46
N SER A 102 -16.24 -8.11 -3.31
CA SER A 102 -16.98 -9.33 -2.95
C SER A 102 -16.09 -10.57 -2.82
N THR A 103 -14.89 -10.54 -3.40
CA THR A 103 -13.90 -11.62 -3.36
C THR A 103 -12.55 -11.11 -2.89
N TYR A 104 -11.75 -12.01 -2.31
CA TYR A 104 -10.39 -11.70 -1.91
C TYR A 104 -9.56 -11.21 -3.11
N GLN A 105 -8.84 -10.11 -2.90
CA GLN A 105 -7.94 -9.55 -3.90
C GLN A 105 -6.50 -9.84 -3.51
N ARG A 106 -5.67 -10.10 -4.52
CA ARG A 106 -4.23 -10.25 -4.32
C ARG A 106 -3.60 -8.88 -4.12
N SER A 107 -2.55 -8.80 -3.30
CA SER A 107 -1.86 -7.52 -3.07
C SER A 107 -1.31 -6.92 -4.37
N LEU A 108 -0.87 -7.73 -5.33
CA LEU A 108 -0.47 -7.25 -6.66
C LEU A 108 -1.61 -6.54 -7.41
N THR A 109 -2.85 -7.01 -7.27
CA THR A 109 -4.03 -6.34 -7.86
C THR A 109 -4.24 -4.95 -7.25
N VAL A 110 -4.08 -4.83 -5.94
CA VAL A 110 -4.17 -3.55 -5.22
C VAL A 110 -3.08 -2.59 -5.69
N LEU A 111 -1.83 -3.05 -5.73
CA LEU A 111 -0.66 -2.26 -6.17
C LEU A 111 -0.84 -1.76 -7.61
N ARG A 112 -1.26 -2.62 -8.54
CA ARG A 112 -1.50 -2.26 -9.95
C ARG A 112 -2.64 -1.28 -10.13
N ARG A 113 -3.72 -1.42 -9.35
CA ARG A 113 -4.81 -0.43 -9.37
C ARG A 113 -4.30 0.94 -8.94
N ILE A 114 -3.54 1.01 -7.86
CA ILE A 114 -2.95 2.27 -7.38
C ILE A 114 -2.00 2.85 -8.42
N GLU A 115 -1.13 2.03 -9.02
CA GLU A 115 -0.25 2.46 -10.13
C GLU A 115 -1.07 3.09 -11.25
N SER A 116 -2.10 2.41 -11.77
CA SER A 116 -2.96 2.93 -12.84
C SER A 116 -3.56 4.27 -12.49
N VAL A 117 -4.12 4.42 -11.27
CA VAL A 117 -4.73 5.68 -10.83
C VAL A 117 -3.71 6.81 -10.79
N PHE A 118 -2.49 6.55 -10.32
CA PHE A 118 -1.45 7.58 -10.28
C PHE A 118 -0.97 7.98 -11.68
N ILE A 119 -0.81 7.03 -12.60
CA ILE A 119 -0.45 7.34 -13.98
C ILE A 119 -1.54 8.15 -14.69
N ASP A 120 -2.81 7.90 -14.38
CA ASP A 120 -3.93 8.60 -15.02
C ASP A 120 -4.17 10.00 -14.42
N GLN A 121 -3.94 10.19 -13.11
CA GLN A 121 -4.37 11.39 -12.39
C GLN A 121 -3.22 12.32 -11.96
N VAL A 122 -1.99 11.82 -11.94
CA VAL A 122 -0.82 12.59 -11.47
C VAL A 122 0.16 12.75 -12.64
N PRO A 123 0.73 13.96 -12.86
CA PRO A 123 1.65 14.21 -13.97
C PRO A 123 3.04 13.60 -13.70
N ILE A 124 3.11 12.27 -13.60
CA ILE A 124 4.34 11.50 -13.36
C ILE A 124 4.42 10.40 -14.42
N SER A 125 5.59 10.24 -15.05
CA SER A 125 5.81 9.17 -16.01
C SER A 125 5.88 7.81 -15.31
N ARG A 126 5.51 6.74 -16.02
CA ARG A 126 5.53 5.38 -15.46
C ARG A 126 6.93 4.93 -15.04
N GLU A 127 7.95 5.37 -15.77
CA GLU A 127 9.37 5.10 -15.48
C GLU A 127 9.84 5.80 -14.20
N SER A 128 9.17 6.90 -13.85
CA SER A 128 9.49 7.75 -12.70
C SER A 128 8.57 7.47 -11.50
N LEU A 129 7.69 6.47 -11.60
CA LEU A 129 6.81 6.03 -10.52
C LEU A 129 7.15 4.59 -10.09
N LYS A 130 7.19 4.37 -8.77
CA LYS A 130 7.22 3.04 -8.16
C LYS A 130 6.13 2.92 -7.10
N VAL A 131 5.37 1.83 -7.14
CA VAL A 131 4.38 1.49 -6.11
C VAL A 131 4.94 0.33 -5.29
N MET A 132 5.27 0.56 -4.03
CA MET A 132 5.99 -0.40 -3.21
C MET A 132 5.11 -0.95 -2.08
N LEU A 133 5.11 -2.27 -1.93
CA LEU A 133 4.48 -2.96 -0.82
C LEU A 133 5.36 -2.85 0.43
N VAL A 134 4.84 -2.25 1.50
CA VAL A 134 5.46 -2.21 2.83
C VAL A 134 4.87 -3.34 3.67
N CYS A 135 5.74 -4.16 4.24
CA CYS A 135 5.32 -5.27 5.07
C CYS A 135 6.29 -5.57 6.22
N GLY A 136 5.83 -6.32 7.21
CA GLY A 136 6.69 -6.89 8.23
C GLY A 136 7.47 -8.10 7.71
N ALA A 137 8.48 -8.50 8.48
CA ALA A 137 9.30 -9.69 8.21
C ALA A 137 8.49 -11.00 8.18
N ASP A 138 7.39 -11.07 8.90
CA ASP A 138 6.46 -12.21 8.91
C ASP A 138 5.82 -12.42 7.53
N LEU A 139 5.40 -11.35 6.86
CA LEU A 139 4.85 -11.43 5.51
C LEU A 139 5.93 -11.83 4.51
N LEU A 140 7.13 -11.25 4.60
CA LEU A 140 8.26 -11.63 3.75
C LEU A 140 8.61 -13.11 3.92
N GLN A 141 8.65 -13.61 5.15
CA GLN A 141 8.91 -15.02 5.43
C GLN A 141 7.82 -15.92 4.85
N SER A 142 6.56 -15.46 4.81
CA SER A 142 5.45 -16.21 4.23
C SER A 142 5.63 -16.50 2.73
N PHE A 143 6.44 -15.71 2.02
CA PHE A 143 6.76 -15.95 0.61
C PHE A 143 7.48 -17.28 0.37
N SER A 144 8.14 -17.80 1.41
CA SER A 144 8.81 -19.10 1.36
C SER A 144 7.89 -20.27 1.72
N ILE A 145 6.62 -20.04 2.07
CA ILE A 145 5.66 -21.10 2.42
C ILE A 145 4.97 -21.62 1.14
N PRO A 146 5.15 -22.90 0.78
CA PRO A 146 4.51 -23.47 -0.41
C PRO A 146 2.98 -23.38 -0.35
N GLY A 147 2.36 -22.98 -1.48
CA GLY A 147 0.91 -22.90 -1.61
C GLY A 147 0.26 -21.61 -1.08
N VAL A 148 1.03 -20.73 -0.42
CA VAL A 148 0.52 -19.42 0.06
C VAL A 148 0.60 -18.35 -1.04
N TRP A 149 1.65 -18.41 -1.87
CA TRP A 149 1.90 -17.44 -2.94
C TRP A 149 2.10 -18.12 -4.30
N ILE A 150 1.70 -17.43 -5.37
CA ILE A 150 2.08 -17.83 -6.74
C ILE A 150 3.53 -17.38 -6.93
N PRO A 151 4.48 -18.28 -7.26
CA PRO A 151 5.90 -17.93 -7.37
C PRO A 151 6.18 -16.72 -8.26
N ASP A 152 5.47 -16.60 -9.39
CA ASP A 152 5.63 -15.49 -10.34
C ASP A 152 5.16 -14.13 -9.79
N GLN A 153 4.36 -14.12 -8.71
CA GLN A 153 3.89 -12.91 -8.03
C GLN A 153 4.79 -12.50 -6.86
N VAL A 154 5.65 -13.39 -6.38
CA VAL A 154 6.58 -13.12 -5.27
C VAL A 154 7.79 -12.32 -5.72
N LEU A 155 8.23 -12.52 -6.96
CA LEU A 155 9.44 -11.91 -7.49
C LEU A 155 9.24 -10.52 -8.13
N PHE A 156 8.04 -9.93 -8.03
CA PHE A 156 7.64 -8.68 -8.69
C PHE A 156 8.44 -8.42 -9.99
N PRO A 157 8.22 -9.24 -11.03
CA PRO A 157 9.10 -9.27 -12.22
C PRO A 157 9.14 -7.94 -13.01
N GLU A 158 8.33 -6.96 -12.65
CA GLU A 158 8.25 -5.64 -13.27
C GLU A 158 8.88 -4.59 -12.33
N ASN A 159 9.84 -3.80 -12.84
CA ASN A 159 10.64 -2.80 -12.12
C ASN A 159 9.87 -1.72 -11.33
N HIS A 160 8.54 -1.71 -11.39
CA HIS A 160 7.66 -0.68 -10.84
C HIS A 160 7.02 -1.08 -9.51
N VAL A 161 7.04 -2.38 -9.17
CA VAL A 161 6.55 -2.88 -7.88
C VAL A 161 7.70 -3.50 -7.08
N ALA A 162 7.89 -3.04 -5.85
CA ALA A 162 8.95 -3.54 -4.98
C ALA A 162 8.43 -3.82 -3.56
N LEU A 163 9.18 -4.63 -2.81
CA LEU A 163 8.89 -4.93 -1.41
C LEU A 163 9.84 -4.14 -0.51
N ILE A 164 9.30 -3.53 0.54
CA ILE A 164 10.07 -2.98 1.66
C ILE A 164 9.67 -3.74 2.92
N CYS A 165 10.63 -4.49 3.46
CA CYS A 165 10.47 -5.18 4.73
C CYS A 165 11.07 -4.32 5.85
N ILE A 166 10.30 -4.10 6.91
CA ILE A 166 10.70 -3.35 8.11
C ILE A 166 10.71 -4.28 9.34
#